data_AF-I1BNU1-F1
#
_entry.id   AF-I1BNU1-F1
#
_cell.length_a   1.000
_cell.length_b   1.000
_cell.length_c   1.000
_cell.angle_alpha   90.00
_cell.angle_beta   90.00
_cell.angle_gamma   90.00
#
_symmetry.space_group_name_H-M   'P 1'
#
loop_
_entity.id
_entity.type
_entity.pdbx_description
1 polymer ?
#
loop_
_entity_poly.entity_id
_entity_poly.type
_entity_poly.pdbx_seq_one_letter_code
_entity_poly.pdbx_strand_id
1 'polypeptide(L)'
;MLKATMTFVPEYGWSMQSLLHGARALGYPSVVHGVFPGGESGLIDAYLKDARNNYTCLVEEKLAKGELEGLSMNEKVKLLTWLRLEMNKPFIKKWPEALAIMAQPSNVSMSLKHLGDIVDDIWYYAGDRSPDMNWYTKRASLAAVYSATELYMTQDLSSDYIETEKFLQRRLGDAAWIGSTANQRGGKF
;
A
#
# COMPACT_ATOMS: atom_id res chain seq x y z
N MET A 1 3.80 -19.21 10.13
CA MET A 1 4.81 -18.25 10.62
C MET A 1 4.33 -16.81 10.55
N LEU A 2 4.15 -16.20 9.36
CA LEU A 2 3.81 -14.77 9.20
C LEU A 2 2.67 -14.30 10.12
N LYS A 3 1.52 -14.98 10.07
CA LYS A 3 0.36 -14.65 10.93
C LYS A 3 0.68 -14.60 12.42
N ALA A 4 1.52 -15.52 12.91
CA ALA A 4 1.93 -15.55 14.32
C ALA A 4 2.93 -14.42 14.64
N THR A 5 3.82 -14.06 13.72
CA THR A 5 4.72 -12.90 13.90
C THR A 5 3.93 -11.58 13.95
N MET A 6 2.92 -11.43 13.09
CA MET A 6 2.14 -10.18 12.99
C MET A 6 1.44 -9.81 14.29
N THR A 7 1.08 -10.76 15.16
CA THR A 7 0.46 -10.44 16.47
C THR A 7 1.41 -9.73 17.43
N PHE A 8 2.73 -9.82 17.19
CA PHE A 8 3.77 -9.21 18.03
C PHE A 8 4.32 -7.90 17.45
N VAL A 9 4.08 -7.61 16.17
CA VAL A 9 4.53 -6.38 15.51
C VAL A 9 4.01 -5.10 16.19
N PRO A 10 2.75 -5.00 16.66
CA PRO A 10 2.28 -3.80 17.35
C PRO A 10 3.10 -3.46 18.61
N GLU A 11 3.67 -4.46 19.27
CA GLU A 11 4.46 -4.30 20.50
C GLU A 11 5.95 -4.11 20.19
N TYR A 12 6.55 -5.04 19.44
CA TYR A 12 8.00 -5.10 19.22
C TYR A 12 8.46 -4.51 17.87
N GLY A 13 7.53 -4.05 17.03
CA GLY A 13 7.83 -3.43 15.74
C GLY A 13 8.21 -4.42 14.64
N TRP A 14 8.74 -3.90 13.54
CA TRP A 14 9.20 -4.67 12.39
C TRP A 14 10.62 -5.20 12.63
N SER A 15 10.77 -6.00 13.69
CA SER A 15 12.06 -6.35 14.25
C SER A 15 12.30 -7.85 14.38
N MET A 16 13.56 -8.22 14.62
CA MET A 16 13.92 -9.59 14.99
C MET A 16 13.19 -10.07 16.26
N GLN A 17 12.83 -9.19 17.19
CA GLN A 17 12.07 -9.58 18.38
C GLN A 17 10.68 -10.13 18.01
N SER A 18 9.94 -9.45 17.14
CA SER A 18 8.65 -9.95 16.63
C SER A 18 8.78 -11.34 15.99
N LEU A 19 9.86 -11.57 15.24
CA LEU A 19 10.17 -12.86 14.62
C LEU A 19 10.38 -13.97 15.66
N LEU A 20 11.19 -13.69 16.69
CA LEU A 20 11.47 -14.63 17.77
C LEU A 20 10.21 -14.98 18.57
N HIS A 21 9.39 -13.99 18.90
CA HIS A 21 8.11 -14.21 19.60
C HIS A 21 7.13 -15.02 18.74
N GLY A 22 7.01 -14.71 17.44
CA GLY A 22 6.18 -15.47 16.51
C GLY A 22 6.61 -16.93 16.35
N ALA A 23 7.92 -17.20 16.33
CA ALA A 23 8.45 -18.56 16.26
C ALA A 23 8.14 -19.36 17.53
N ARG A 24 8.40 -18.76 18.70
CA ARG A 24 8.12 -19.37 20.01
C ARG A 24 6.64 -19.69 20.18
N ALA A 25 5.76 -18.80 19.72
CA ALA A 25 4.31 -19.03 19.76
C ALA A 25 3.86 -20.25 18.92
N LEU A 26 4.65 -20.64 17.91
CA LEU A 26 4.41 -21.82 17.09
C LEU A 26 5.20 -23.06 17.55
N GLY A 27 5.92 -22.98 18.70
CA GLY A 27 6.73 -24.07 19.23
C GLY A 27 8.08 -24.26 18.53
N TYR A 28 8.50 -23.34 17.65
CA TYR A 28 9.82 -23.39 17.02
C TYR A 28 10.92 -22.89 17.98
N PRO A 29 12.15 -23.43 17.90
CA PRO A 29 13.29 -22.90 18.62
C PRO A 29 13.54 -21.42 18.31
N SER A 30 14.14 -20.70 19.26
CA SER A 30 14.48 -19.26 19.09
C SER A 30 15.52 -19.00 17.99
N VAL A 31 16.15 -20.05 17.45
CA VAL A 31 17.11 -19.92 16.35
C VAL A 31 16.37 -20.05 15.03
N VAL A 32 15.76 -18.93 14.61
CA VAL A 32 14.90 -18.86 13.43
C VAL A 32 15.68 -18.23 12.28
N HIS A 33 16.90 -18.72 12.04
CA HIS A 33 17.67 -18.24 10.89
C HIS A 33 16.99 -18.73 9.60
N GLY A 34 16.69 -17.81 8.70
CA GLY A 34 16.26 -18.13 7.33
C GLY A 34 14.76 -18.30 7.10
N VAL A 35 13.89 -18.12 8.11
CA VAL A 35 12.43 -18.22 7.88
C VAL A 35 11.90 -17.02 7.07
N PHE A 36 12.52 -15.86 7.22
CA PHE A 36 12.32 -14.71 6.34
C PHE A 36 13.68 -14.31 5.76
N PRO A 37 13.91 -14.48 4.44
CA PRO A 37 15.13 -14.02 3.79
C PRO A 37 15.32 -12.51 4.02
N GLY A 38 16.50 -12.09 4.50
CA GLY A 38 16.75 -10.67 4.81
C GLY A 38 16.22 -10.20 6.18
N GLY A 39 15.69 -11.10 7.01
CA GLY A 39 15.24 -10.76 8.37
C GLY A 39 14.05 -9.82 8.38
N GLU A 40 14.25 -8.60 8.87
CA GLU A 40 13.20 -7.58 9.03
C GLU A 40 12.62 -7.14 7.69
N SER A 41 13.45 -6.94 6.66
CA SER A 41 12.97 -6.61 5.32
C SER A 41 12.19 -7.77 4.68
N GLY A 42 12.60 -9.01 4.96
CA GLY A 42 11.87 -10.21 4.55
C GLY A 42 10.50 -10.35 5.22
N LEU A 43 10.39 -9.92 6.48
CA LEU A 43 9.11 -9.86 7.19
C LEU A 43 8.17 -8.85 6.54
N ILE A 44 8.69 -7.66 6.21
CA ILE A 44 7.93 -6.61 5.53
C ILE A 44 7.49 -7.09 4.14
N ASP A 45 8.39 -7.67 3.35
CA ASP A 45 8.07 -8.23 2.03
C ASP A 45 6.96 -9.29 2.11
N ALA A 46 7.06 -10.21 3.07
CA ALA A 46 6.04 -11.23 3.29
C ALA A 46 4.68 -10.63 3.69
N TYR A 47 4.67 -9.61 4.55
CA TYR A 47 3.46 -8.88 4.91
C TYR A 47 2.84 -8.16 3.71
N LEU A 48 3.65 -7.45 2.90
CA LEU A 48 3.15 -6.71 1.74
C LEU A 48 2.50 -7.65 0.71
N LYS A 49 3.08 -8.85 0.50
CA LYS A 49 2.48 -9.90 -0.34
C LYS A 49 1.14 -10.40 0.21
N ASP A 50 1.08 -10.67 1.51
CA ASP A 50 -0.15 -11.11 2.18
C ASP A 50 -1.24 -10.03 2.10
N ALA A 51 -0.89 -8.78 2.39
CA ALA A 51 -1.78 -7.64 2.29
C ALA A 51 -2.31 -7.44 0.86
N ARG A 52 -1.46 -7.60 -0.17
CA ARG A 52 -1.90 -7.52 -1.57
C ARG A 52 -2.88 -8.64 -1.94
N ASN A 53 -2.65 -9.87 -1.45
CA ASN A 53 -3.58 -10.98 -1.67
C ASN A 53 -4.93 -10.71 -0.99
N ASN A 54 -4.91 -10.26 0.26
CA ASN A 54 -6.13 -9.90 0.99
C ASN A 54 -6.87 -8.74 0.30
N TYR A 55 -6.12 -7.76 -0.23
CA TYR A 55 -6.66 -6.64 -1.00
C TYR A 55 -7.38 -7.12 -2.26
N THR A 56 -6.75 -8.01 -3.02
CA THR A 56 -7.32 -8.60 -4.23
C THR A 56 -8.64 -9.30 -3.91
N CYS A 57 -8.67 -10.18 -2.91
CA CYS A 57 -9.88 -10.88 -2.49
C CYS A 57 -11.00 -9.90 -2.07
N LEU A 58 -10.66 -8.86 -1.30
CA LEU A 58 -11.63 -7.85 -0.86
C LEU A 58 -12.22 -7.08 -2.05
N VAL A 59 -11.40 -6.68 -3.01
CA VAL A 59 -11.85 -5.93 -4.19
C VAL A 59 -12.72 -6.80 -5.09
N GLU A 60 -12.35 -8.07 -5.31
CA GLU A 60 -13.16 -9.03 -6.06
C GLU A 60 -14.53 -9.26 -5.40
N GLU A 61 -14.59 -9.35 -4.08
CA GLU A 61 -15.85 -9.46 -3.34
C GLU A 61 -16.75 -8.23 -3.56
N LYS A 62 -16.17 -7.01 -3.48
CA LYS A 62 -16.91 -5.77 -3.73
C LYS A 62 -17.39 -5.65 -5.17
N LEU A 63 -16.59 -6.10 -6.13
CA LEU A 63 -16.97 -6.17 -7.54
C LEU A 63 -18.13 -7.13 -7.76
N ALA A 64 -18.08 -8.32 -7.17
CA ALA A 64 -19.17 -9.30 -7.27
C ALA A 64 -20.50 -8.79 -6.68
N LYS A 65 -20.43 -7.88 -5.69
CA LYS A 65 -21.58 -7.20 -5.09
C LYS A 65 -22.05 -5.96 -5.85
N GLY A 66 -21.36 -5.58 -6.94
CA GLY A 66 -21.69 -4.38 -7.72
C GLY A 66 -21.38 -3.06 -6.99
N GLU A 67 -20.59 -3.07 -5.91
CA GLU A 67 -20.31 -1.86 -5.10
C GLU A 67 -19.51 -0.79 -5.85
N LEU A 68 -18.84 -1.18 -6.94
CA LEU A 68 -18.09 -0.26 -7.81
C LEU A 68 -18.92 0.19 -9.03
N GLU A 69 -20.13 -0.34 -9.21
CA GLU A 69 -21.02 0.07 -10.31
C GLU A 69 -21.56 1.49 -10.07
N GLY A 70 -21.65 2.28 -11.13
CA GLY A 70 -22.10 3.69 -11.04
C GLY A 70 -21.06 4.69 -10.52
N LEU A 71 -19.97 4.23 -9.89
CA LEU A 71 -18.87 5.11 -9.49
C LEU A 71 -18.08 5.61 -10.71
N SER A 72 -17.71 6.89 -10.69
CA SER A 72 -16.75 7.46 -11.62
C SER A 72 -15.35 6.85 -11.42
N MET A 73 -14.49 6.99 -12.44
CA MET A 73 -13.09 6.52 -12.37
C MET A 73 -12.35 7.09 -11.15
N ASN A 74 -12.54 8.38 -10.85
CA ASN A 74 -11.89 9.05 -9.72
C ASN A 74 -12.39 8.51 -8.37
N GLU A 75 -13.70 8.24 -8.26
CA GLU A 75 -14.28 7.63 -7.05
C GLU A 75 -13.77 6.21 -6.85
N LYS A 76 -13.66 5.42 -7.92
CA LYS A 76 -13.07 4.08 -7.87
C LYS A 76 -11.61 4.12 -7.40
N VAL A 77 -10.78 4.98 -8.01
CA VAL A 77 -9.38 5.13 -7.61
C VAL A 77 -9.26 5.57 -6.14
N LYS A 78 -10.08 6.54 -5.69
CA LYS A 78 -10.10 6.96 -4.28
C LYS A 78 -10.45 5.80 -3.36
N LEU A 79 -11.56 5.10 -3.64
CA LEU A 79 -12.04 3.97 -2.84
C LEU A 79 -10.99 2.85 -2.77
N LEU A 80 -10.48 2.42 -3.92
CA LEU A 80 -9.50 1.34 -4.04
C LEU A 80 -8.18 1.69 -3.34
N THR A 81 -7.73 2.94 -3.44
CA THR A 81 -6.54 3.43 -2.72
C THR A 81 -6.77 3.42 -1.21
N TRP A 82 -7.94 3.90 -0.77
CA TRP A 82 -8.31 3.92 0.64
C TRP A 82 -8.34 2.51 1.23
N LEU A 83 -9.03 1.57 0.59
CA LEU A 83 -9.12 0.17 1.04
C LEU A 83 -7.74 -0.46 1.25
N ARG A 84 -6.76 -0.15 0.39
CA ARG A 84 -5.40 -0.64 0.57
C ARG A 84 -4.71 0.01 1.77
N LEU A 85 -4.83 1.33 1.95
CA LEU A 85 -4.25 2.05 3.08
C LEU A 85 -4.82 1.57 4.43
N GLU A 86 -6.11 1.24 4.48
CA GLU A 86 -6.76 0.73 5.69
C GLU A 86 -6.11 -0.55 6.22
N MET A 87 -5.50 -1.36 5.35
CA MET A 87 -4.79 -2.57 5.77
C MET A 87 -3.57 -2.28 6.66
N ASN A 88 -3.04 -1.05 6.62
CA ASN A 88 -1.95 -0.64 7.49
C ASN A 88 -2.42 -0.22 8.89
N LYS A 89 -3.74 0.03 9.12
CA LYS A 89 -4.29 0.48 10.41
C LYS A 89 -3.82 -0.35 11.62
N PRO A 90 -3.77 -1.69 11.59
CA PRO A 90 -3.34 -2.48 12.74
C PRO A 90 -1.87 -2.25 13.15
N PHE A 91 -1.03 -1.81 12.21
CA PHE A 91 0.42 -1.67 12.39
C PHE A 91 0.90 -0.23 12.30
N ILE A 92 0.00 0.73 12.13
CA ILE A 92 0.30 2.11 11.75
C ILE A 92 1.26 2.82 12.72
N LYS A 93 1.17 2.54 14.03
CA LYS A 93 2.09 3.07 15.06
C LYS A 93 3.55 2.62 14.85
N LYS A 94 3.73 1.45 14.24
CA LYS A 94 5.03 0.83 13.93
C LYS A 94 5.38 0.92 12.44
N TRP A 95 4.47 1.43 11.62
CA TRP A 95 4.68 1.58 10.19
C TRP A 95 5.82 2.54 9.81
N PRO A 96 6.12 3.63 10.57
CA PRO A 96 7.32 4.42 10.32
C PRO A 96 8.62 3.61 10.32
N GLU A 97 8.73 2.59 11.19
CA GLU A 97 9.90 1.70 11.24
C GLU A 97 10.00 0.85 9.97
N ALA A 98 8.86 0.32 9.48
CA ALA A 98 8.81 -0.40 8.21
C ALA A 98 9.17 0.49 7.01
N LEU A 99 8.61 1.71 6.95
CA LEU A 99 8.93 2.70 5.92
C LEU A 99 10.43 3.02 5.90
N ALA A 100 11.06 3.16 7.08
CA ALA A 100 12.50 3.40 7.18
C ALA A 100 13.33 2.22 6.66
N ILE A 101 12.94 0.96 6.98
CA ILE A 101 13.62 -0.24 6.46
C ILE A 101 13.45 -0.33 4.93
N MET A 102 12.25 -0.07 4.42
CA MET A 102 11.94 -0.07 2.99
C MET A 102 12.73 0.99 2.20
N ALA A 103 12.98 2.15 2.81
CA ALA A 103 13.75 3.23 2.20
C ALA A 103 15.26 2.95 2.11
N GLN A 104 15.77 1.89 2.75
CA GLN A 104 17.18 1.55 2.67
C GLN A 104 17.59 1.15 1.24
N PRO A 105 18.79 1.52 0.75
CA PRO A 105 19.21 1.23 -0.62
C PRO A 105 19.16 -0.25 -1.01
N SER A 106 19.40 -1.16 -0.07
CA SER A 106 19.31 -2.61 -0.28
C SER A 106 17.88 -3.13 -0.47
N ASN A 107 16.87 -2.38 0.00
CA ASN A 107 15.47 -2.77 0.01
C ASN A 107 14.62 -1.98 -1.01
N VAL A 108 15.14 -0.84 -1.50
CA VAL A 108 14.35 0.09 -2.35
C VAL A 108 13.78 -0.58 -3.61
N SER A 109 14.49 -1.54 -4.20
CA SER A 109 14.01 -2.29 -5.37
C SER A 109 12.78 -3.14 -5.04
N MET A 110 12.78 -3.81 -3.88
CA MET A 110 11.63 -4.56 -3.37
C MET A 110 10.46 -3.62 -3.07
N SER A 111 10.72 -2.50 -2.40
CA SER A 111 9.67 -1.53 -2.03
C SER A 111 9.03 -0.86 -3.24
N LEU A 112 9.83 -0.47 -4.24
CA LEU A 112 9.32 0.08 -5.50
C LEU A 112 8.49 -0.94 -6.29
N LYS A 113 8.89 -2.22 -6.27
CA LYS A 113 8.09 -3.28 -6.88
C LYS A 113 6.70 -3.38 -6.23
N HIS A 114 6.63 -3.43 -4.90
CA HIS A 114 5.34 -3.46 -4.19
C HIS A 114 4.48 -2.24 -4.47
N LEU A 115 5.08 -1.05 -4.50
CA LEU A 115 4.36 0.18 -4.84
C LEU A 115 3.81 0.14 -6.27
N GLY A 116 4.61 -0.34 -7.23
CA GLY A 116 4.19 -0.56 -8.61
C GLY A 116 3.01 -1.52 -8.69
N ASP A 117 3.12 -2.69 -8.05
CA ASP A 117 2.08 -3.71 -8.03
C ASP A 117 0.76 -3.19 -7.42
N ILE A 118 0.82 -2.38 -6.35
CA ILE A 118 -0.38 -1.74 -5.74
C ILE A 118 -1.04 -0.78 -6.72
N VAL A 119 -0.24 0.09 -7.35
CA VAL A 119 -0.74 1.10 -8.30
C VAL A 119 -1.35 0.42 -9.52
N ASP A 120 -0.73 -0.65 -10.01
CA ASP A 120 -1.25 -1.47 -11.11
C ASP A 120 -2.59 -2.11 -10.75
N ASP A 121 -2.70 -2.73 -9.57
CA ASP A 121 -3.96 -3.32 -9.11
C ASP A 121 -5.08 -2.29 -9.00
N ILE A 122 -4.80 -1.11 -8.42
CA ILE A 122 -5.79 -0.03 -8.29
C ILE A 122 -6.30 0.40 -9.66
N TRP A 123 -5.41 0.64 -10.63
CA TRP A 123 -5.83 1.04 -11.98
C TRP A 123 -6.56 -0.07 -12.73
N TYR A 124 -6.12 -1.33 -12.56
CA TYR A 124 -6.76 -2.50 -13.14
C TYR A 124 -8.20 -2.63 -12.64
N TYR A 125 -8.41 -2.61 -11.32
CA TYR A 125 -9.74 -2.74 -10.72
C TYR A 125 -10.62 -1.50 -10.89
N ALA A 126 -10.02 -0.31 -11.07
CA ALA A 126 -10.77 0.88 -11.45
C ALA A 126 -11.33 0.79 -12.89
N GLY A 127 -10.79 -0.12 -13.71
CA GLY A 127 -11.22 -0.39 -15.08
C GLY A 127 -10.46 0.40 -16.13
N ASP A 128 -9.26 0.92 -15.82
CA ASP A 128 -8.43 1.63 -16.80
C ASP A 128 -7.88 0.64 -17.83
N ARG A 129 -8.27 0.81 -19.10
CA ARG A 129 -7.79 0.01 -20.23
C ARG A 129 -6.94 0.80 -21.22
N SER A 130 -6.46 2.00 -20.83
CA SER A 130 -5.71 2.89 -21.72
C SER A 130 -4.33 2.29 -22.11
N PRO A 131 -4.02 2.16 -23.41
CA PRO A 131 -2.69 1.75 -23.89
C PRO A 131 -1.72 2.94 -24.12
N ASP A 132 -2.10 4.16 -23.73
CA ASP A 132 -1.44 5.40 -24.19
C ASP A 132 -0.29 5.87 -23.28
N MET A 133 0.49 6.87 -23.75
CA MET A 133 1.51 7.62 -22.98
C MET A 133 1.03 8.10 -21.59
N ASN A 134 -0.28 8.24 -21.42
CA ASN A 134 -0.95 8.55 -20.14
C ASN A 134 -0.74 7.45 -19.06
N TRP A 135 -0.36 6.23 -19.45
CA TRP A 135 -0.14 5.08 -18.56
C TRP A 135 0.96 5.35 -17.53
N TYR A 136 2.13 5.83 -17.96
CA TYR A 136 3.26 6.09 -17.07
C TYR A 136 2.97 7.28 -16.14
N THR A 137 2.37 8.35 -16.67
CA THR A 137 2.01 9.53 -15.87
C THR A 137 0.96 9.19 -14.82
N LYS A 138 -0.12 8.49 -15.17
CA LYS A 138 -1.15 8.03 -14.23
C LYS A 138 -0.56 7.22 -13.08
N ARG A 139 0.34 6.28 -13.39
CA ARG A 139 0.97 5.41 -12.40
C ARG A 139 1.96 6.15 -11.52
N ALA A 140 2.81 6.99 -12.11
CA ALA A 140 3.74 7.81 -11.35
C ALA A 140 2.99 8.78 -10.41
N SER A 141 1.91 9.41 -10.89
CA SER A 141 1.07 10.28 -10.06
C SER A 141 0.39 9.50 -8.93
N LEU A 142 -0.23 8.36 -9.21
CA LEU A 142 -0.89 7.56 -8.17
C LEU A 142 0.13 7.00 -7.16
N ALA A 143 1.31 6.58 -7.60
CA ALA A 143 2.40 6.15 -6.72
C ALA A 143 2.83 7.28 -5.77
N ALA A 144 2.98 8.50 -6.29
CA ALA A 144 3.32 9.66 -5.48
C ALA A 144 2.21 10.02 -4.47
N VAL A 145 0.94 9.97 -4.90
CA VAL A 145 -0.22 10.19 -4.02
C VAL A 145 -0.26 9.12 -2.92
N TYR A 146 -0.16 7.84 -3.28
CA TYR A 146 -0.20 6.72 -2.33
C TYR A 146 0.88 6.87 -1.27
N SER A 147 2.15 7.05 -1.69
CA SER A 147 3.28 7.16 -0.76
C SER A 147 3.16 8.37 0.17
N ALA A 148 2.68 9.51 -0.36
CA ALA A 148 2.46 10.71 0.46
C ALA A 148 1.33 10.50 1.48
N THR A 149 0.23 9.87 1.07
CA THR A 149 -0.90 9.56 1.97
C THR A 149 -0.52 8.51 3.00
N GLU A 150 0.24 7.48 2.63
CA GLU A 150 0.73 6.46 3.56
C GLU A 150 1.62 7.08 4.64
N LEU A 151 2.54 7.96 4.25
CA LEU A 151 3.38 8.69 5.20
C LEU A 151 2.53 9.59 6.12
N TYR A 152 1.57 10.34 5.54
CA TYR A 152 0.66 11.19 6.30
C TYR A 152 -0.13 10.40 7.35
N MET A 153 -0.63 9.22 6.98
CA MET A 153 -1.39 8.33 7.85
C MET A 153 -0.63 7.94 9.12
N THR A 154 0.70 7.84 9.06
CA THR A 154 1.52 7.51 10.24
C THR A 154 1.50 8.57 11.33
N GLN A 155 1.12 9.81 10.99
CA GLN A 155 1.08 10.96 11.90
C GLN A 155 -0.35 11.39 12.24
N ASP A 156 -1.36 10.78 11.60
CA ASP A 156 -2.75 11.15 11.78
C ASP A 156 -3.32 10.53 13.07
N LEU A 157 -3.76 11.40 13.98
CA LEU A 157 -4.38 11.04 15.26
C LEU A 157 -5.90 11.21 15.26
N SER A 158 -6.48 11.58 14.12
CA SER A 158 -7.92 11.75 13.98
C SER A 158 -8.68 10.42 14.07
N SER A 159 -9.93 10.47 14.50
CA SER A 159 -10.79 9.29 14.59
C SER A 159 -10.91 8.60 13.23
N ASP A 160 -10.59 7.30 13.21
CA ASP A 160 -10.62 6.45 12.02
C ASP A 160 -9.84 7.01 10.80
N TYR A 161 -8.82 7.85 11.05
CA TYR A 161 -7.97 8.43 10.02
C TYR A 161 -8.71 9.34 9.01
N ILE A 162 -9.76 10.02 9.47
CA ILE A 162 -10.57 10.90 8.61
C ILE A 162 -9.75 12.03 7.96
N GLU A 163 -8.71 12.54 8.62
CA GLU A 163 -7.82 13.54 8.03
C GLU A 163 -6.92 12.96 6.93
N THR A 164 -6.51 11.70 7.06
CA THR A 164 -5.82 10.95 5.99
C THR A 164 -6.73 10.76 4.78
N GLU A 165 -8.00 10.42 4.97
CA GLU A 165 -8.94 10.26 3.86
C GLU A 165 -9.16 11.59 3.11
N LYS A 166 -9.30 12.71 3.85
CA LYS A 166 -9.38 14.05 3.27
C LYS A 166 -8.08 14.46 2.57
N PHE A 167 -6.93 14.08 3.12
CA PHE A 167 -5.63 14.31 2.49
C PHE A 167 -5.53 13.55 1.15
N LEU A 168 -5.91 12.27 1.13
CA LEU A 168 -5.99 11.47 -0.09
C LEU A 168 -6.88 12.14 -1.16
N GLN A 169 -8.08 12.56 -0.76
CA GLN A 169 -9.02 13.21 -1.68
C GLN A 169 -8.44 14.49 -2.30
N ARG A 170 -7.76 15.32 -1.52
CA ARG A 170 -7.10 16.54 -2.03
C ARG A 170 -6.00 16.19 -3.03
N ARG A 171 -5.12 15.24 -2.69
CA ARG A 171 -3.99 14.82 -3.53
C ARG A 171 -4.42 14.18 -4.85
N LEU A 172 -5.49 13.39 -4.85
CA LEU A 172 -6.09 12.86 -6.08
C LEU A 172 -6.67 13.98 -6.96
N GLY A 173 -7.29 15.00 -6.35
CA GLY A 173 -7.75 16.19 -7.07
C GLY A 173 -6.62 16.96 -7.76
N ASP A 174 -5.51 17.16 -7.04
CA ASP A 174 -4.32 17.83 -7.59
C ASP A 174 -3.71 17.03 -8.75
N ALA A 175 -3.61 15.70 -8.61
CA ALA A 175 -3.09 14.82 -9.65
C ALA A 175 -3.96 14.81 -10.93
N ALA A 176 -5.29 14.79 -10.77
CA ALA A 176 -6.23 14.86 -11.90
C ALA A 176 -6.08 16.18 -12.68
N TRP A 177 -5.87 17.30 -11.97
CA TRP A 177 -5.60 18.59 -12.58
C TRP A 177 -4.30 18.59 -13.41
N ILE A 178 -3.23 17.98 -12.90
CA ILE A 178 -1.96 17.84 -13.64
C ILE A 178 -2.16 17.05 -14.94
N GLY A 179 -2.90 15.93 -14.88
CA GLY A 179 -3.21 15.11 -16.06
C GLY A 179 -3.98 15.87 -17.14
N SER A 180 -4.98 16.66 -16.75
CA SER A 180 -5.77 17.48 -17.69
C SER A 180 -4.95 18.59 -18.36
N THR A 181 -4.03 19.22 -17.62
CA THR A 181 -3.21 20.34 -18.12
C THR A 181 -2.09 19.85 -19.04
N ALA A 182 -1.50 18.68 -18.74
CA ALA A 182 -0.51 18.03 -19.61
C ALA A 182 -1.12 17.67 -20.98
N ASN A 183 -2.36 17.17 -20.99
CA ASN A 183 -3.06 16.78 -22.22
C ASN A 183 -3.40 17.99 -23.12
N GLN A 184 -3.67 19.17 -22.53
CA GLN A 184 -3.93 20.41 -23.27
C GLN A 184 -2.68 21.00 -23.94
N ARG A 185 -1.47 20.66 -23.46
CA ARG A 185 -0.20 21.15 -24.05
C ARG A 185 0.41 20.20 -25.08
N GLY A 186 0.00 18.94 -25.12
CA GLY A 186 0.49 17.94 -26.09
C GLY A 186 -0.17 17.96 -27.48
N GLY A 187 -1.24 18.75 -27.67
CA GLY A 187 -2.03 18.81 -28.92
C GLY A 187 -1.55 19.83 -29.96
N LYS A 188 -0.30 20.31 -29.86
CA LYS A 188 0.28 21.24 -30.85
C LYS A 188 1.74 20.88 -31.10
N PHE A 189 2.00 19.88 -31.94
CA PHE A 189 3.08 19.83 -32.93
C PHE A 189 2.71 18.81 -34.00
#